data_AF-A0A140FWR1-F1
#
_entry.id   AF-A0A140FWR1-F1
#
_cell.length_a   1.000
_cell.length_b   1.000
_cell.length_c   1.000
_cell.angle_alpha   90.00
_cell.angle_beta   90.00
_cell.angle_gamma   90.00
#
_symmetry.space_group_name_H-M   'P 1'
#
loop_
_entity.id
_entity.type
_entity.pdbx_description
1 polymer ?
#
loop_
_entity_poly.entity_id
_entity_poly.type
_entity_poly.pdbx_seq_one_letter_code
_entity_poly.pdbx_strand_id
1 'polypeptide(L)' 'MPDYYLGIRMNRDGTFEEIYNGPGALIQQQLAGRKPRRTGLHGGLMAMLRRINATVAEKDRIPRR' A
#
# COMPACT_ATOMS: atom_id res chain seq x y z
N MET A 1 0.82 -3.16 -15.79
CA MET A 1 0.50 -2.84 -14.38
C MET A 1 1.02 -3.99 -13.53
N PRO A 2 1.51 -3.76 -12.31
CA PRO A 2 1.87 -4.84 -11.41
C PRO A 2 0.60 -5.54 -10.90
N ASP A 3 0.62 -6.87 -10.84
CA ASP A 3 -0.52 -7.66 -10.31
C ASP A 3 -0.76 -7.36 -8.84
N TYR A 4 0.31 -7.17 -8.07
CA TYR A 4 0.27 -6.88 -6.64
C TYR A 4 1.05 -5.62 -6.28
N TYR A 5 0.66 -5.00 -5.18
CA TYR A 5 1.41 -3.96 -4.50
C TYR A 5 1.62 -4.36 -3.04
N LEU A 6 2.82 -4.09 -2.51
CA LEU A 6 3.16 -4.30 -1.11
C LEU A 6 3.55 -2.97 -0.48
N GLY A 7 2.85 -2.61 0.58
CA GLY A 7 3.20 -1.50 1.44
C GLY A 7 3.87 -2.03 2.70
N ILE A 8 5.16 -1.76 2.86
CA ILE A 8 5.93 -2.10 4.07
C ILE A 8 6.29 -0.79 4.80
N ARG A 9 5.95 -0.70 6.08
CA ARG A 9 6.42 0.35 6.99
C ARG A 9 7.53 -0.22 7.85
N MET A 10 8.73 0.33 7.74
CA MET A 10 9.81 0.04 8.67
C MET A 10 9.66 0.91 9.92
N ASN A 11 9.73 0.28 11.08
CA ASN A 11 9.76 0.94 12.38
C ASN A 11 11.22 1.21 12.78
N ARG A 12 11.42 2.10 13.75
CA ARG A 12 12.77 2.50 14.19
C ARG A 12 13.52 1.38 14.92
N ASP A 13 12.81 0.43 15.49
CA ASP A 13 13.35 -0.73 16.20
C ASP A 13 13.76 -1.87 15.25
N GLY A 14 13.72 -1.65 13.94
CA GLY A 14 14.05 -2.65 12.92
C GLY A 14 12.91 -3.64 12.63
N THR A 15 11.77 -3.54 13.33
CA THR A 15 10.57 -4.28 12.95
C THR A 15 9.91 -3.66 11.73
N PHE A 16 9.03 -4.40 11.07
CA PHE A 16 8.23 -3.87 9.97
C PHE A 16 6.77 -4.25 10.13
N GLU A 17 5.91 -3.43 9.53
CA GLU A 17 4.49 -3.68 9.41
C GLU A 17 4.11 -3.67 7.94
N GLU A 18 3.30 -4.65 7.54
CA GLU A 18 2.63 -4.65 6.25
C GLU A 18 1.37 -3.78 6.35
N ILE A 19 1.41 -2.63 5.69
CA ILE A 19 0.32 -1.66 5.67
C ILE A 19 -0.60 -1.83 4.46
N TYR A 20 -0.16 -2.61 3.46
CA TYR A 20 -0.94 -3.00 2.30
C TYR A 20 -0.40 -4.29 1.66
N ASN A 21 -1.30 -5.19 1.29
CA ASN A 21 -1.01 -6.39 0.51
C ASN A 21 -2.24 -6.73 -0.33
N GLY A 22 -2.11 -6.62 -1.64
CA GLY A 22 -3.23 -6.85 -2.54
C GLY A 22 -3.02 -6.35 -3.96
N PRO A 23 -4.10 -6.27 -4.75
CA PRO A 23 -4.03 -5.93 -6.17
C PRO A 23 -3.47 -4.54 -6.46
N GLY A 24 -2.46 -4.45 -7.33
CA GLY A 24 -1.82 -3.19 -7.67
C GLY A 24 -2.75 -2.14 -8.30
N ALA A 25 -3.82 -2.60 -8.97
CA ALA A 25 -4.84 -1.74 -9.58
C ALA A 25 -5.53 -0.81 -8.57
N LEU A 26 -5.78 -1.27 -7.34
CA LEU A 26 -6.46 -0.48 -6.30
C LEU A 26 -5.61 0.72 -5.87
N ILE A 27 -4.30 0.52 -5.78
CA ILE A 27 -3.36 1.58 -5.45
C ILE A 27 -3.24 2.56 -6.61
N GLN A 28 -3.14 2.04 -7.83
CA GLN A 28 -3.02 2.88 -9.01
C GLN A 28 -4.23 3.80 -9.19
N GLN A 29 -5.45 3.30 -9.00
CA GLN A 29 -6.67 4.11 -9.03
C GLN A 29 -6.63 5.26 -8.01
N GLN A 30 -6.10 4.99 -6.82
CA GLN A 30 -6.01 5.96 -5.73
C GLN A 30 -4.89 6.99 -5.89
N LEU A 31 -3.86 6.65 -6.67
CA LEU A 31 -2.75 7.55 -6.99
C LEU A 31 -2.97 8.34 -8.28
N ALA A 32 -3.81 7.87 -9.21
CA ALA A 32 -4.05 8.49 -10.51
C ALA A 32 -4.47 9.97 -10.42
N GLY A 33 -5.16 10.37 -9.35
CA GLY A 33 -5.59 11.76 -9.13
C GLY A 33 -4.62 12.62 -8.31
N ARG A 34 -3.49 12.09 -7.85
CA ARG A 34 -2.58 12.82 -6.96
C ARG A 34 -1.46 13.49 -7.76
N LYS A 35 -1.22 14.78 -7.51
CA LYS A 35 -0.04 15.47 -8.05
C LYS A 35 1.24 14.77 -7.53
N PRO A 36 2.20 14.46 -8.42
CA PRO A 36 3.49 13.91 -7.99
C PRO A 36 4.17 14.91 -7.05
N ARG A 37 4.69 14.42 -5.92
CA ARG A 37 5.42 15.25 -4.96
C ARG A 37 6.92 15.14 -5.18
N ARG A 38 7.61 16.27 -5.01
CA ARG A 38 9.07 16.40 -5.15
C ARG A 38 9.87 15.46 -4.22
N THR A 39 9.27 15.03 -3.11
CA THR A 39 9.90 14.14 -2.12
C THR A 39 9.50 12.67 -2.28
N GLY A 40 8.59 12.33 -3.20
CA GLY A 40 7.99 10.99 -3.29
C GLY A 40 7.07 10.61 -2.12
N LEU A 41 7.05 11.40 -1.04
CA LEU A 41 6.27 11.14 0.16
C LEU A 41 4.91 11.84 0.08
N HIS A 42 3.90 11.12 -0.39
CA HIS A 42 2.52 11.58 -0.29
C HIS A 42 2.07 11.54 1.18
N GLY A 43 1.95 12.70 1.82
CA GLY A 43 1.26 12.85 3.10
C GLY A 43 -0.13 12.20 3.02
N GLY A 44 -0.48 11.43 4.05
CA GLY A 44 -1.72 10.64 4.08
C GLY A 44 -1.69 9.34 3.26
N LEU A 45 -0.57 8.99 2.61
CA LEU A 45 -0.44 7.70 1.91
C LEU A 45 -0.63 6.52 2.86
N MET A 46 -0.06 6.60 4.06
CA MET A 46 -0.15 5.52 5.06
C MET A 46 -1.60 5.25 5.49
N ALA A 47 -2.37 6.30 5.78
CA ALA A 47 -3.78 6.17 6.15
C ALA A 47 -4.62 5.63 4.98
N MET A 48 -4.33 6.09 3.75
CA MET A 48 -4.98 5.60 2.54
C MET A 48 -4.69 4.11 2.29
N LEU A 49 -3.42 3.68 2.39
CA LEU A 49 -3.02 2.29 2.23
C LEU A 49 -3.73 1.37 3.23
N ARG A 50 -3.78 1.74 4.52
CA ARG A 50 -4.51 0.97 5.55
C ARG A 50 -5.99 0.84 5.23
N ARG A 51 -6.63 1.93 4.80
CA ARG A 51 -8.07 1.93 4.45
C ARG A 51 -8.36 0.99 3.27
N ILE A 52 -7.52 0.99 2.24
CA ILE A 52 -7.70 0.10 1.09
C ILE A 52 -7.38 -1.34 1.47
N ASN A 53 -6.35 -1.58 2.28
CA ASN A 53 -5.98 -2.92 2.72
C ASN A 53 -7.13 -3.62 3.46
N ALA A 54 -7.95 -2.86 4.20
CA ALA A 54 -9.15 -3.37 4.89
C ALA A 54 -10.25 -3.86 3.93
N THR A 55 -10.22 -3.46 2.66
CA THR A 55 -11.18 -3.90 1.64
C THR A 55 -10.64 -5.02 0.74
N VAL A 56 -9.38 -5.43 0.91
CA VAL A 56 -8.78 -6.52 0.12
C VAL A 56 -9.22 -7.85 0.72
N ALA A 57 -9.86 -8.70 -0.10
CA ALA A 57 -10.25 -10.04 0.31
C ALA A 57 -9.01 -10.93 0.49
N GLU A 58 -9.08 -11.91 1.39
CA GLU A 58 -7.94 -12.76 1.72
C GLU A 58 -7.35 -13.51 0.52
N LYS A 59 -8.21 -13.98 -0.39
CA LYS A 59 -7.82 -14.64 -1.65
C LYS A 59 -6.98 -13.75 -2.58
N ASP A 60 -7.13 -12.44 -2.44
CA ASP A 60 -6.46 -11.43 -3.28
C ASP A 60 -5.18 -10.92 -2.59
N ARG A 61 -4.80 -11.48 -1.43
CA ARG A 61 -3.55 -11.18 -0.73
C ARG A 61 -2.48 -12.20 -1.08
N ILE A 62 -1.23 -11.75 -1.03
CA ILE A 62 -0.07 -12.65 -1.07
C ILE A 62 0.00 -13.38 0.28
N PRO A 63 -0.04 -14.72 0.31
CA PRO A 63 0.03 -15.49 1.55
C PRO A 63 1.41 -15.34 2.21
N ARG A 64 1.43 -15.25 3.53
CA ARG A 64 2.66 -15.29 4.32
C ARG A 64 3.12 -16.74 4.46
N ARG A 65 4.42 -16.97 4.27
CA ARG A 65 5.07 -18.26 4.52
C ARG A 65 5.95 -18.16 5.75
#